data_AF-A0A8J0T0W3-F1
#
_entry.id   AF-A0A8J0T0W3-F1
#
_cell.length_a   1.000
_cell.length_b   1.000
_cell.length_c   1.000
_cell.angle_alpha   90.00
_cell.angle_beta   90.00
_cell.angle_gamma   90.00
#
_symmetry.space_group_name_H-M   'P 1'
#
loop_
_entity.id
_entity.type
_entity.pdbx_description
1 polymer ?
#
loop_
_entity_poly.entity_id
_entity_poly.type
_entity_poly.pdbx_seq_one_letter_code
_entity_poly.pdbx_strand_id
1 'polypeptide(L)'
;MSTDVTSPYIKPPTGFPFLGQTYDNIYFSDNGLVHFPPLKVNEKYLFPNPFDKGFKGDEIEAMLAVFWDDADLTLGNGSLYYQTYSASNEKDFYSQIIFNRTFDDVNKYFKSLNTVFSPRWILKITWDGILPVSFQRILENETNTFQCILTTDGNLSFALMKYEKMQWGPGQRVHHRALIGYTNGAGVFYNDPQTQKYNTYGAEGRYRPHTVKGNTNVTGFWAFRLDTPVSMNRTNFQSKCWSWYSTEPDHFTWSVALPPCPCLKSQAAKDRTFISETVPSSSADLIKSLRGQQCNGTTFQSTLPNQYLAGRRCVYDADGYLINGFSDRFFVYDSNINGIKDHIDKDLLPYQWCCINSPLCHLYNEKRPFDTCAEYSSPGLGQIYGAMHLSTFDGLDYTFKGLGEYVIVRLSSANGVNIFTLQGRTEKLPPNSAYGNTTALKRLAAFYQGTLKVCEMGI
;
A
#
# COMPACT_ATOMS: atom_id res chain seq x y z
N MET A 1 28.11 -15.00 40.61
CA MET A 1 27.52 -14.05 39.65
C MET A 1 26.90 -14.90 38.57
N SER A 2 25.58 -14.85 38.38
CA SER A 2 24.94 -15.49 37.23
C SER A 2 25.49 -14.83 35.97
N THR A 3 25.75 -15.61 34.93
CA THR A 3 26.15 -15.09 33.61
C THR A 3 24.99 -15.32 32.66
N ASP A 4 24.33 -14.24 32.25
CA ASP A 4 23.25 -14.31 31.26
C ASP A 4 23.74 -14.92 29.95
N VAL A 5 22.94 -15.80 29.37
CA VAL A 5 23.23 -16.51 28.12
C VAL A 5 22.32 -16.00 27.00
N THR A 6 22.89 -15.74 25.83
CA THR A 6 22.13 -15.39 24.61
C THR A 6 22.35 -16.39 23.49
N SER A 7 21.31 -16.64 22.70
CA SER A 7 21.41 -17.46 21.48
C SER A 7 22.22 -16.75 20.38
N PRO A 8 22.80 -17.49 19.42
CA PRO A 8 23.33 -16.89 18.18
C PRO A 8 22.28 -16.05 17.44
N TYR A 9 22.71 -15.18 16.53
CA TYR A 9 21.76 -14.50 15.66
C TYR A 9 21.06 -15.50 14.74
N ILE A 10 19.74 -15.52 14.81
CA ILE A 10 18.86 -16.33 13.99
C ILE A 10 18.33 -15.45 12.86
N LYS A 11 18.51 -15.91 11.62
CA LYS A 11 18.18 -15.15 10.41
C LYS A 11 17.01 -15.79 9.67
N PRO A 12 15.78 -15.25 9.81
CA PRO A 12 14.65 -15.69 8.99
C PRO A 12 14.91 -15.33 7.52
N PRO A 13 14.69 -16.25 6.55
CA PRO A 13 15.04 -16.02 5.14
C PRO A 13 14.41 -14.79 4.48
N THR A 14 13.23 -14.40 4.93
CA THR A 14 12.46 -13.24 4.41
C THR A 14 12.46 -12.06 5.38
N GLY A 15 13.29 -12.08 6.42
CA GLY A 15 13.14 -11.21 7.58
C GLY A 15 11.91 -11.55 8.42
N PHE A 16 11.81 -10.94 9.59
CA PHE A 16 10.65 -11.07 10.49
C PHE A 16 9.97 -9.72 10.68
N PRO A 17 8.72 -9.54 10.20
CA PRO A 17 7.93 -8.36 10.49
C PRO A 17 7.69 -8.24 12.00
N PHE A 18 7.99 -7.09 12.59
CA PHE A 18 7.76 -6.80 14.00
C PHE A 18 7.43 -5.30 14.19
N LEU A 19 6.20 -5.04 14.59
CA LEU A 19 5.62 -3.75 14.95
C LEU A 19 5.87 -2.65 13.91
N GLY A 20 5.71 -2.99 12.62
CA GLY A 20 5.83 -2.07 11.49
C GLY A 20 7.22 -1.95 10.86
N GLN A 21 8.21 -2.74 11.31
CA GLN A 21 9.52 -2.87 10.67
C GLN A 21 9.86 -4.34 10.43
N THR A 22 10.79 -4.62 9.52
CA THR A 22 11.27 -5.99 9.27
C THR A 22 12.68 -6.13 9.81
N TYR A 23 12.93 -7.20 10.57
CA TYR A 23 14.21 -7.48 11.20
C TYR A 23 14.85 -8.74 10.63
N ASP A 24 16.12 -8.63 10.25
CA ASP A 24 16.89 -9.74 9.67
C ASP A 24 17.57 -10.61 10.71
N ASN A 25 17.74 -10.09 11.93
CA ASN A 25 18.37 -10.76 13.04
C ASN A 25 17.38 -10.87 14.19
N ILE A 26 17.32 -12.05 14.80
CA ILE A 26 16.60 -12.31 16.04
C ILE A 26 17.60 -13.00 16.97
N TYR A 27 17.61 -12.62 18.25
CA TYR A 27 18.28 -13.41 19.28
C TYR A 27 17.40 -13.42 20.53
N PHE A 28 17.67 -14.31 21.47
CA PHE A 28 16.92 -14.41 22.71
C PHE A 28 17.85 -14.76 23.86
N SER A 29 17.42 -14.44 25.08
CA SER A 29 18.13 -14.74 26.31
C SER A 29 17.47 -15.88 27.10
N ASP A 30 18.22 -16.42 28.04
CA ASP A 30 17.75 -17.26 29.14
C ASP A 30 16.68 -16.59 30.00
N ASN A 31 16.72 -15.26 30.11
CA ASN A 31 15.77 -14.45 30.88
C ASN A 31 14.37 -14.33 30.24
N GLY A 32 14.02 -15.13 29.24
CA GLY A 32 12.69 -15.11 28.62
C GLY A 32 12.41 -13.89 27.75
N LEU A 33 13.45 -13.24 27.21
CA LEU A 33 13.37 -12.06 26.36
C LEU A 33 13.87 -12.37 24.95
N VAL A 34 13.12 -11.94 23.94
CA VAL A 34 13.50 -12.03 22.52
C VAL A 34 13.76 -10.63 21.99
N HIS A 35 14.83 -10.47 21.23
CA HIS A 35 15.37 -9.21 20.77
C HIS A 35 15.36 -9.16 19.24
N PHE A 36 15.03 -7.98 18.72
CA PHE A 36 14.98 -7.66 17.29
C PHE A 36 15.94 -6.47 17.02
N PRO A 37 17.25 -6.73 16.94
CA PRO A 37 18.23 -5.66 16.75
C PRO A 37 18.24 -5.12 15.31
N PRO A 38 18.48 -3.81 15.11
CA PRO A 38 18.72 -3.26 13.78
C PRO A 38 20.04 -3.79 13.18
N LEU A 39 20.12 -3.87 11.85
CA LEU A 39 21.30 -4.38 11.11
C LEU A 39 22.65 -3.72 11.46
N LYS A 40 22.61 -2.47 11.95
CA LYS A 40 23.83 -1.70 12.28
C LYS A 40 24.40 -2.04 13.66
N VAL A 41 23.67 -2.79 14.48
CA VAL A 41 24.07 -3.13 15.84
C VAL A 41 24.60 -4.56 15.84
N ASN A 42 25.90 -4.71 16.08
CA ASN A 42 26.57 -6.02 16.17
C ASN A 42 26.73 -6.51 17.61
N GLU A 43 26.31 -5.71 18.59
CA GLU A 43 26.34 -6.05 20.00
C GLU A 43 25.00 -6.64 20.43
N LYS A 44 25.05 -7.64 21.31
CA LYS A 44 23.86 -8.16 21.98
C LYS A 44 23.75 -7.51 23.34
N TYR A 45 22.62 -6.87 23.58
CA TYR A 45 22.36 -6.28 24.88
C TYR A 45 21.86 -7.36 25.84
N LEU A 46 22.34 -7.27 27.08
CA LEU A 46 21.89 -8.12 28.18
C LEU A 46 20.95 -7.31 29.05
N PHE A 47 19.77 -7.87 29.27
CA PHE A 47 18.69 -7.26 30.03
C PHE A 47 18.25 -8.24 31.12
N PRO A 48 18.94 -8.26 32.27
CA PRO A 48 18.70 -9.25 33.31
C PRO A 48 17.30 -9.13 33.93
N ASN A 49 16.83 -7.89 34.11
CA ASN A 49 15.58 -7.61 34.84
C ASN A 49 14.67 -6.65 34.08
N PRO A 50 13.34 -6.86 34.10
CA PRO A 50 12.38 -5.93 33.52
C PRO A 50 12.44 -4.53 34.10
N PHE A 51 12.09 -3.55 33.28
CA PHE A 51 11.96 -2.15 33.71
C PHE A 51 10.86 -2.01 34.77
N ASP A 52 11.04 -1.06 35.70
CA ASP A 52 10.15 -0.84 36.86
C ASP A 52 8.65 -0.75 36.55
N LYS A 53 8.29 -0.27 35.35
CA LYS A 53 6.90 -0.12 34.89
C LYS A 53 6.62 -0.89 33.59
N GLY A 54 7.40 -1.93 33.32
CA GLY A 54 7.42 -2.60 32.02
C GLY A 54 7.91 -1.70 30.90
N PHE A 55 7.55 -2.04 29.67
CA PHE A 55 7.89 -1.25 28.49
C PHE A 55 7.19 0.11 28.49
N LYS A 56 7.86 1.10 27.91
CA LYS A 56 7.40 2.48 27.73
C LYS A 56 7.42 2.91 26.26
N GLY A 57 8.03 2.12 25.38
CA GLY A 57 8.15 2.42 23.96
C GLY A 57 9.34 3.31 23.63
N ASP A 58 10.23 3.63 24.56
CA ASP A 58 11.46 4.40 24.33
C ASP A 58 12.72 3.54 24.52
N GLU A 59 12.56 2.22 24.54
CA GLU A 59 13.66 1.28 24.65
C GLU A 59 14.63 1.36 23.47
N ILE A 60 15.90 1.04 23.72
CA ILE A 60 16.96 1.11 22.71
C ILE A 60 16.79 0.13 21.55
N GLU A 61 16.05 -0.95 21.76
CA GLU A 61 15.81 -1.98 20.75
C GLU A 61 14.39 -2.56 20.87
N ALA A 62 13.93 -3.15 19.77
CA ALA A 62 12.66 -3.83 19.72
C ALA A 62 12.76 -5.19 20.43
N MET A 63 11.78 -5.51 21.28
CA MET A 63 11.82 -6.67 22.16
C MET A 63 10.44 -7.29 22.34
N LEU A 64 10.41 -8.61 22.52
CA LEU A 64 9.27 -9.40 22.96
C LEU A 64 9.63 -10.09 24.28
N ALA A 65 9.01 -9.65 25.37
CA ALA A 65 9.06 -10.31 26.65
C ALA A 65 8.12 -11.51 26.64
N VAL A 66 8.69 -12.72 26.51
CA VAL A 66 7.93 -13.98 26.59
C VAL A 66 7.54 -14.19 28.04
N PHE A 67 8.52 -14.26 28.93
CA PHE A 67 8.34 -14.17 30.37
C PHE A 67 9.63 -13.59 30.92
N TRP A 68 9.77 -12.28 30.78
CA TRP A 68 11.02 -11.61 31.06
C TRP A 68 11.21 -11.48 32.57
N ASP A 69 12.19 -12.18 33.12
CA ASP A 69 12.67 -12.06 34.49
C ASP A 69 14.04 -12.78 34.63
N ASP A 70 14.75 -12.52 35.73
CA ASP A 70 16.15 -12.92 35.92
C ASP A 70 16.28 -14.43 36.19
N ALA A 71 16.75 -15.15 35.17
CA ALA A 71 16.96 -16.59 35.15
C ALA A 71 18.43 -16.96 35.44
N ASP A 72 18.66 -18.16 35.92
CA ASP A 72 19.99 -18.70 36.17
C ASP A 72 20.07 -20.13 35.63
N LEU A 73 20.85 -20.29 34.56
CA LEU A 73 21.17 -21.58 33.95
C LEU A 73 22.45 -22.20 34.52
N THR A 74 23.18 -21.50 35.40
CA THR A 74 24.43 -22.01 35.99
C THR A 74 24.15 -23.02 37.11
N LEU A 75 22.92 -23.04 37.63
CA LEU A 75 22.45 -23.90 38.71
C LEU A 75 21.33 -24.82 38.23
N GLY A 76 21.26 -26.02 38.81
CA GLY A 76 20.21 -27.01 38.50
C GLY A 76 20.38 -27.67 37.12
N ASN A 77 19.29 -28.25 36.63
CA ASN A 77 19.24 -28.97 35.35
C ASN A 77 18.41 -28.21 34.28
N GLY A 78 18.25 -26.90 34.44
CA GLY A 78 17.52 -26.07 33.48
C GLY A 78 18.22 -26.04 32.12
N SER A 79 17.45 -25.88 31.05
CA SER A 79 17.99 -25.89 29.69
C SER A 79 17.22 -24.97 28.77
N LEU A 80 17.93 -24.40 27.80
CA LEU A 80 17.40 -23.49 26.80
C LEU A 80 17.56 -24.12 25.42
N TYR A 81 16.43 -24.40 24.77
CA TYR A 81 16.39 -25.06 23.46
C TYR A 81 15.77 -24.13 22.41
N TYR A 82 16.28 -24.20 21.18
CA TYR A 82 15.60 -23.62 20.04
C TYR A 82 15.76 -24.45 18.77
N GLN A 83 14.79 -24.32 17.88
CA GLN A 83 14.83 -24.91 16.55
C GLN A 83 14.12 -24.00 15.55
N THR A 84 14.72 -23.83 14.37
CA THR A 84 14.12 -23.13 13.24
C THR A 84 13.58 -24.11 12.21
N TYR A 85 12.45 -23.77 11.61
CA TYR A 85 11.81 -24.51 10.52
C TYR A 85 11.52 -23.54 9.37
N SER A 86 11.77 -23.96 8.13
CA SER A 86 11.48 -23.17 6.93
C SER A 86 10.75 -24.04 5.92
N ALA A 87 9.80 -23.46 5.18
CA ALA A 87 9.04 -24.15 4.13
C ALA A 87 9.95 -24.74 3.03
N SER A 88 11.15 -24.17 2.83
CA SER A 88 12.15 -24.72 1.90
C SER A 88 12.76 -26.04 2.37
N ASN A 89 12.69 -26.36 3.67
CA ASN A 89 13.24 -27.57 4.29
C ASN A 89 12.19 -28.70 4.44
N GLU A 90 11.05 -28.62 3.76
CA GLU A 90 9.97 -29.61 3.85
C GLU A 90 10.35 -30.98 3.26
N LYS A 91 10.97 -31.84 4.09
CA LYS A 91 11.05 -33.29 3.85
C LYS A 91 10.87 -34.17 5.10
N ASP A 92 10.96 -33.64 6.32
CA ASP A 92 10.74 -34.45 7.53
C ASP A 92 9.32 -34.32 8.11
N PHE A 93 8.80 -35.42 8.64
CA PHE A 93 7.45 -35.55 9.19
C PHE A 93 7.20 -34.61 10.39
N TYR A 94 8.24 -34.34 11.20
CA TYR A 94 8.12 -33.49 12.38
C TYR A 94 7.91 -32.02 12.01
N SER A 95 8.61 -31.52 10.98
CA SER A 95 8.43 -30.16 10.47
C SER A 95 7.00 -29.95 9.99
N GLN A 96 6.43 -30.91 9.24
CA GLN A 96 5.04 -30.85 8.79
C GLN A 96 4.05 -30.73 9.96
N ILE A 97 4.26 -31.48 11.05
CA ILE A 97 3.42 -31.35 12.25
C ILE A 97 3.53 -29.95 12.86
N ILE A 98 4.73 -29.38 12.93
CA ILE A 98 4.93 -28.03 13.48
C ILE A 98 4.28 -26.96 12.59
N PHE A 99 4.42 -27.05 11.27
CA PHE A 99 3.75 -26.15 10.32
C PHE A 99 2.23 -26.25 10.42
N ASN A 100 1.68 -27.47 10.39
CA ASN A 100 0.23 -27.68 10.48
C ASN A 100 -0.35 -27.19 11.80
N ARG A 101 0.28 -27.51 12.94
CA ARG A 101 -0.18 -27.01 14.25
C ARG A 101 -0.10 -25.50 14.37
N THR A 102 0.96 -24.89 13.82
CA THR A 102 1.12 -23.43 13.84
C THR A 102 0.11 -22.75 12.93
N PHE A 103 -0.15 -23.33 11.76
CA PHE A 103 -1.22 -22.91 10.86
C PHE A 103 -2.58 -22.95 11.57
N ASP A 104 -2.91 -24.06 12.21
CA ASP A 104 -4.19 -24.24 12.92
C ASP A 104 -4.33 -23.26 14.08
N ASP A 105 -3.30 -23.12 14.93
CA ASP A 105 -3.32 -22.21 16.07
C ASP A 105 -3.52 -20.76 15.58
N VAL A 106 -2.72 -20.27 14.62
CA VAL A 106 -2.85 -18.88 14.14
C VAL A 106 -4.23 -18.63 13.54
N ASN A 107 -4.68 -19.48 12.62
CA ASN A 107 -5.96 -19.25 11.94
C ASN A 107 -7.17 -19.45 12.88
N LYS A 108 -7.02 -20.24 13.96
CA LYS A 108 -8.06 -20.39 15.00
C LYS A 108 -8.20 -19.15 15.87
N TYR A 109 -7.10 -18.53 16.30
CA TYR A 109 -7.12 -17.41 17.24
C TYR A 109 -7.15 -16.03 16.57
N PHE A 110 -6.79 -15.95 15.29
CA PHE A 110 -6.81 -14.71 14.49
C PHE A 110 -7.80 -14.81 13.31
N LYS A 111 -9.07 -15.11 13.61
CA LYS A 111 -10.12 -15.29 12.57
C LYS A 111 -10.48 -14.03 11.78
N SER A 112 -10.15 -12.85 12.30
CA SER A 112 -10.45 -11.56 11.67
C SER A 112 -9.45 -11.15 10.58
N LEU A 113 -8.50 -12.02 10.22
CA LEU A 113 -7.60 -11.77 9.11
C LEU A 113 -8.37 -11.80 7.79
N ASN A 114 -8.07 -10.85 6.90
CA ASN A 114 -8.66 -10.80 5.54
C ASN A 114 -8.18 -11.96 4.64
N THR A 115 -7.15 -12.69 5.07
CA THR A 115 -6.53 -13.80 4.35
C THR A 115 -6.19 -14.93 5.31
N VAL A 116 -6.14 -16.16 4.79
CA VAL A 116 -5.70 -17.34 5.56
C VAL A 116 -4.18 -17.28 5.70
N PHE A 117 -3.68 -17.31 6.93
CA PHE A 117 -2.25 -17.30 7.20
C PHE A 117 -1.64 -18.67 6.90
N SER A 118 -0.49 -18.70 6.21
CA SER A 118 0.27 -19.93 5.98
C SER A 118 1.75 -19.74 6.38
N PRO A 119 2.22 -20.38 7.46
CA PRO A 119 3.57 -20.16 7.96
C PRO A 119 4.62 -20.57 6.93
N ARG A 120 5.61 -19.71 6.68
CA ARG A 120 6.78 -20.03 5.84
C ARG A 120 8.07 -20.21 6.63
N TRP A 121 8.12 -19.63 7.82
CA TRP A 121 9.22 -19.75 8.74
C TRP A 121 8.72 -19.76 10.18
N ILE A 122 9.31 -20.63 11.01
CA ILE A 122 8.96 -20.82 12.40
C ILE A 122 10.24 -20.92 13.24
N LEU A 123 10.29 -20.21 14.35
CA LEU A 123 11.28 -20.38 15.41
C LEU A 123 10.55 -20.82 16.69
N LYS A 124 10.88 -22.03 17.16
CA LYS A 124 10.41 -22.54 18.45
C LYS A 124 11.52 -22.38 19.48
N ILE A 125 11.23 -21.68 20.57
CA ILE A 125 12.12 -21.47 21.73
C ILE A 125 11.48 -22.12 22.95
N THR A 126 12.25 -22.85 23.74
CA THR A 126 11.80 -23.52 24.96
C THR A 126 12.77 -23.23 26.10
N TRP A 127 12.26 -22.59 27.14
CA TRP A 127 12.90 -22.49 28.44
C TRP A 127 12.36 -23.65 29.26
N ASP A 128 13.19 -24.65 29.55
CA ASP A 128 12.77 -25.87 30.24
C ASP A 128 13.46 -25.99 31.59
N GLY A 129 12.67 -26.05 32.65
CA GLY A 129 13.17 -26.27 34.00
C GLY A 129 14.07 -25.14 34.52
N ILE A 130 13.95 -23.92 33.99
CA ILE A 130 14.85 -22.82 34.33
C ILE A 130 14.64 -22.35 35.78
N LEU A 131 15.73 -22.02 36.47
CA LEU A 131 15.71 -21.52 37.84
C LEU A 131 15.80 -19.99 37.86
N PRO A 132 15.29 -19.33 38.91
CA PRO A 132 15.58 -17.92 39.14
C PRO A 132 16.96 -17.75 39.79
N VAL A 133 17.54 -16.55 39.71
CA VAL A 133 18.85 -16.26 40.31
C VAL A 133 18.88 -16.58 41.82
N SER A 134 20.03 -17.10 42.27
CA SER A 134 20.23 -17.77 43.57
C SER A 134 19.71 -17.03 44.81
N PHE A 135 19.74 -15.70 44.87
CA PHE A 135 19.25 -14.91 46.01
C PHE A 135 17.72 -14.70 46.01
N GLN A 136 17.06 -15.06 44.90
CA GLN A 136 15.61 -14.96 44.73
C GLN A 136 14.89 -16.30 45.03
N ARG A 137 15.66 -17.37 45.22
CA ARG A 137 15.20 -18.76 45.41
C ARG A 137 14.80 -19.02 46.86
N ILE A 138 13.61 -19.60 47.08
CA ILE A 138 13.20 -20.13 48.39
C ILE A 138 13.37 -21.66 48.43
N LEU A 139 12.96 -22.37 47.37
CA LEU A 139 13.09 -23.83 47.25
C LEU A 139 13.87 -24.25 46.00
N GLU A 140 14.59 -25.37 46.05
CA GLU A 140 15.41 -25.86 44.93
C GLU A 140 14.58 -26.42 43.75
N ASN A 141 13.27 -26.56 43.91
CA ASN A 141 12.35 -27.14 42.93
C ASN A 141 11.46 -26.09 42.21
N GLU A 142 11.67 -24.80 42.47
CA GLU A 142 10.95 -23.70 41.81
C GLU A 142 11.47 -23.47 40.39
N THR A 143 11.12 -24.37 39.47
CA THR A 143 11.51 -24.29 38.06
C THR A 143 10.38 -23.77 37.19
N ASN A 144 10.71 -22.98 36.16
CA ASN A 144 9.76 -22.58 35.12
C ASN A 144 10.01 -23.32 33.80
N THR A 145 8.94 -23.78 33.15
CA THR A 145 8.94 -24.34 31.79
C THR A 145 7.89 -23.62 30.94
N PHE A 146 8.35 -22.97 29.87
CA PHE A 146 7.51 -22.24 28.93
C PHE A 146 8.12 -22.19 27.52
N GLN A 147 7.28 -21.92 26.53
CA GLN A 147 7.63 -21.94 25.12
C GLN A 147 7.13 -20.71 24.39
N CYS A 148 7.91 -20.26 23.41
CA CYS A 148 7.52 -19.26 22.42
C CYS A 148 7.70 -19.81 21.01
N ILE A 149 6.67 -19.68 20.18
CA ILE A 149 6.73 -19.95 18.75
C ILE A 149 6.58 -18.61 18.04
N LEU A 150 7.65 -18.17 17.38
CA LEU A 150 7.61 -17.06 16.44
C LEU A 150 7.38 -17.61 15.03
N THR A 151 6.45 -17.03 14.29
CA THR A 151 6.11 -17.49 12.95
C THR A 151 5.81 -16.34 12.00
N THR A 152 6.14 -16.49 10.73
CA THR A 152 5.83 -15.51 9.68
C THR A 152 5.64 -16.18 8.32
N ASP A 153 4.83 -15.55 7.47
CA ASP A 153 4.71 -15.87 6.03
C ASP A 153 5.50 -14.89 5.13
N GLY A 154 6.23 -13.94 5.75
CA GLY A 154 6.94 -12.83 5.11
C GLY A 154 6.21 -11.48 5.21
N ASN A 155 4.88 -11.49 5.39
CA ASN A 155 4.05 -10.28 5.52
C ASN A 155 3.42 -10.18 6.91
N LEU A 156 2.77 -11.25 7.36
CA LEU A 156 2.18 -11.40 8.68
C LEU A 156 3.14 -12.12 9.61
N SER A 157 3.11 -11.77 10.89
CA SER A 157 3.94 -12.42 11.90
C SER A 157 3.20 -12.53 13.22
N PHE A 158 3.53 -13.59 13.97
CA PHE A 158 2.85 -13.94 15.21
C PHE A 158 3.83 -14.50 16.24
N ALA A 159 3.49 -14.31 17.51
CA ALA A 159 4.07 -15.02 18.65
C ALA A 159 3.00 -15.85 19.35
N LEU A 160 3.27 -17.14 19.55
CA LEU A 160 2.43 -18.06 20.31
C LEU A 160 3.20 -18.49 21.56
N MET A 161 2.71 -18.12 22.73
CA MET A 161 3.42 -18.24 24.01
C MET A 161 2.65 -19.15 24.95
N LYS A 162 3.24 -20.30 25.28
CA LYS A 162 2.59 -21.38 26.05
C LYS A 162 3.35 -21.60 27.36
N TYR A 163 2.61 -21.66 28.46
CA TYR A 163 3.14 -21.84 29.81
C TYR A 163 2.64 -23.17 30.38
N GLU A 164 3.55 -23.98 30.89
CA GLU A 164 3.23 -25.30 31.45
C GLU A 164 3.44 -25.32 32.96
N LYS A 165 4.71 -25.45 33.39
CA LYS A 165 5.08 -25.51 34.80
C LYS A 165 5.68 -24.17 35.19
N MET A 166 4.92 -23.27 35.81
CA MET A 166 5.47 -21.99 36.29
C MET A 166 5.44 -21.94 37.81
N GLN A 167 6.53 -22.35 38.46
CA GLN A 167 6.61 -22.53 39.92
C GLN A 167 7.43 -21.48 40.65
N TRP A 168 8.09 -20.56 39.93
CA TRP A 168 8.80 -19.44 40.56
C TRP A 168 7.89 -18.71 41.53
N GLY A 169 8.25 -18.65 42.81
CA GLY A 169 7.46 -17.89 43.79
C GLY A 169 7.62 -16.38 43.60
N PRO A 170 6.88 -15.54 44.36
CA PRO A 170 7.34 -14.18 44.61
C PRO A 170 8.73 -14.17 45.29
N GLY A 171 9.03 -15.16 46.13
CA GLY A 171 10.36 -15.33 46.70
C GLY A 171 10.77 -14.21 47.66
N GLN A 172 12.09 -14.02 47.83
CA GLN A 172 12.67 -12.80 48.43
C GLN A 172 12.89 -11.67 47.40
N ARG A 173 12.21 -11.72 46.24
CA ARG A 173 12.46 -10.76 45.15
C ARG A 173 12.01 -9.37 45.58
N VAL A 174 12.98 -8.46 45.73
CA VAL A 174 12.71 -7.06 46.16
C VAL A 174 11.74 -6.34 45.21
N HIS A 175 11.69 -6.73 43.93
CA HIS A 175 10.93 -5.98 42.93
C HIS A 175 9.92 -6.77 42.08
N HIS A 176 9.76 -8.08 42.27
CA HIS A 176 8.79 -8.94 41.57
C HIS A 176 8.51 -8.52 40.09
N ARG A 177 9.46 -8.59 39.16
CA ARG A 177 9.36 -7.83 37.89
C ARG A 177 8.89 -8.59 36.66
N ALA A 178 8.58 -9.89 36.75
CA ALA A 178 8.20 -10.69 35.58
C ALA A 178 7.23 -9.99 34.60
N LEU A 179 7.61 -9.93 33.33
CA LEU A 179 6.91 -9.19 32.28
C LEU A 179 6.54 -10.08 31.09
N ILE A 180 5.31 -9.90 30.59
CA ILE A 180 4.83 -10.43 29.31
C ILE A 180 4.46 -9.21 28.48
N GLY A 181 4.96 -9.10 27.26
CA GLY A 181 4.70 -7.91 26.46
C GLY A 181 5.64 -7.74 25.28
N TYR A 182 5.55 -6.60 24.61
CA TYR A 182 6.44 -6.25 23.51
C TYR A 182 6.63 -4.74 23.40
N THR A 183 7.71 -4.31 22.75
CA THR A 183 7.99 -2.91 22.41
C THR A 183 8.75 -2.82 21.08
N ASN A 184 8.54 -1.75 20.32
CA ASN A 184 9.37 -1.42 19.16
C ASN A 184 10.47 -0.38 19.47
N GLY A 185 10.58 0.10 20.71
CA GLY A 185 11.51 1.17 21.08
C GLY A 185 11.21 2.54 20.44
N ALA A 186 10.07 2.68 19.76
CA ALA A 186 9.66 3.85 18.99
C ALA A 186 8.17 4.18 19.18
N GLY A 187 7.74 4.23 20.45
CA GLY A 187 6.43 4.66 20.93
C GLY A 187 5.34 3.59 20.90
N VAL A 188 5.62 2.37 20.44
CA VAL A 188 4.68 1.25 20.44
C VAL A 188 5.13 0.23 21.45
N PHE A 189 4.28 -0.05 22.43
CA PHE A 189 4.50 -1.11 23.37
C PHE A 189 3.17 -1.68 23.89
N TYR A 190 3.26 -2.87 24.46
CA TYR A 190 2.20 -3.54 25.18
C TYR A 190 2.80 -4.23 26.38
N ASN A 191 2.23 -3.98 27.55
CA ASN A 191 2.51 -4.72 28.76
C ASN A 191 1.25 -5.51 29.13
N ASP A 192 1.37 -6.82 29.31
CA ASP A 192 0.25 -7.65 29.68
C ASP A 192 -0.30 -7.22 31.05
N PRO A 193 -1.60 -6.93 31.17
CA PRO A 193 -2.19 -6.44 32.42
C PRO A 193 -1.95 -7.35 33.63
N GLN A 194 -1.76 -8.66 33.43
CA GLN A 194 -1.49 -9.60 34.53
C GLN A 194 -0.10 -9.39 35.13
N THR A 195 0.87 -8.98 34.31
CA THR A 195 2.23 -8.64 34.76
C THR A 195 2.33 -7.23 35.33
N GLN A 196 1.37 -6.36 35.04
CA GLN A 196 1.33 -4.99 35.55
C GLN A 196 0.66 -4.84 36.92
N LYS A 197 -0.07 -5.85 37.38
CA LYS A 197 -0.78 -5.78 38.66
C LYS A 197 -0.05 -6.52 39.77
N TYR A 198 -0.21 -6.06 41.00
CA TYR A 198 0.19 -6.79 42.20
C TYR A 198 -0.94 -7.77 42.58
N ASN A 199 -0.65 -9.07 42.73
CA ASN A 199 -1.52 -10.09 43.34
C ASN A 199 -2.98 -10.23 42.83
N THR A 200 -3.28 -9.95 41.54
CA THR A 200 -4.68 -10.01 41.05
C THR A 200 -5.30 -11.42 41.00
N TYR A 201 -4.49 -12.48 41.06
CA TYR A 201 -4.95 -13.88 41.03
C TYR A 201 -4.52 -14.67 42.28
N GLY A 202 -4.43 -14.02 43.43
CA GLY A 202 -4.02 -14.62 44.70
C GLY A 202 -2.54 -14.35 45.05
N ALA A 203 -2.04 -15.05 46.07
CA ALA A 203 -0.68 -14.85 46.63
C ALA A 203 0.47 -15.10 45.62
N GLU A 204 0.17 -15.75 44.50
CA GLU A 204 1.17 -16.17 43.50
C GLU A 204 1.21 -15.25 42.24
N GLY A 205 0.30 -14.28 42.14
CA GLY A 205 0.40 -13.10 41.25
C GLY A 205 0.85 -13.35 39.80
N ARG A 206 1.83 -12.56 39.34
CA ARG A 206 2.36 -12.51 37.96
C ARG A 206 3.20 -13.73 37.53
N TYR A 207 3.48 -14.65 38.46
CA TYR A 207 4.33 -15.83 38.21
C TYR A 207 3.53 -17.11 37.90
N ARG A 208 2.20 -16.99 37.73
CA ARG A 208 1.32 -18.12 37.41
C ARG A 208 0.55 -17.92 36.10
N PRO A 209 1.20 -17.54 34.97
CA PRO A 209 0.48 -17.43 33.70
C PRO A 209 -0.14 -18.77 33.27
N HIS A 210 0.43 -19.91 33.70
CA HIS A 210 -0.10 -21.25 33.40
C HIS A 210 -1.46 -21.58 34.06
N THR A 211 -1.90 -20.86 35.11
CA THR A 211 -3.17 -21.15 35.81
C THR A 211 -4.32 -20.27 35.37
N VAL A 212 -4.05 -19.22 34.59
CA VAL A 212 -5.02 -18.20 34.21
C VAL A 212 -5.26 -18.20 32.69
N LYS A 213 -6.43 -17.71 32.29
CA LYS A 213 -6.76 -17.55 30.87
C LYS A 213 -5.98 -16.37 30.30
N GLY A 214 -5.19 -16.63 29.26
CA GLY A 214 -4.51 -15.59 28.50
C GLY A 214 -5.45 -14.87 27.55
N ASN A 215 -4.89 -14.04 26.66
CA ASN A 215 -5.67 -13.28 25.68
C ASN A 215 -6.36 -14.15 24.61
N THR A 216 -6.02 -15.44 24.53
CA THR A 216 -6.68 -16.44 23.68
C THR A 216 -7.93 -17.07 24.32
N ASN A 217 -8.25 -16.68 25.56
CA ASN A 217 -9.23 -17.34 26.45
C ASN A 217 -8.90 -18.81 26.79
N VAL A 218 -7.71 -19.29 26.44
CA VAL A 218 -7.18 -20.59 26.87
C VAL A 218 -6.22 -20.38 28.04
N THR A 219 -6.31 -21.28 29.03
CA THR A 219 -5.44 -21.28 30.19
C THR A 219 -3.98 -21.48 29.77
N GLY A 220 -3.07 -20.64 30.26
CA GLY A 220 -1.64 -20.78 29.95
C GLY A 220 -1.24 -20.41 28.53
N PHE A 221 -2.10 -19.75 27.75
CA PHE A 221 -1.82 -19.48 26.34
C PHE A 221 -2.08 -18.03 25.92
N TRP A 222 -1.01 -17.39 25.43
CA TRP A 222 -1.01 -16.06 24.85
C TRP A 222 -0.64 -16.12 23.38
N ALA A 223 -1.30 -15.30 22.57
CA ALA A 223 -0.97 -15.16 21.17
C ALA A 223 -0.99 -13.68 20.76
N PHE A 224 0.05 -13.21 20.09
CA PHE A 224 0.15 -11.84 19.62
C PHE A 224 0.36 -11.80 18.11
N ARG A 225 -0.35 -10.89 17.43
CA ARG A 225 -0.04 -10.48 16.06
C ARG A 225 1.02 -9.39 16.13
N LEU A 226 2.11 -9.58 15.39
CA LEU A 226 3.33 -8.79 15.54
C LEU A 226 3.68 -7.99 14.28
N ASP A 227 3.05 -8.18 13.13
CA ASP A 227 3.41 -7.44 11.89
C ASP A 227 3.10 -5.94 11.98
N THR A 228 2.03 -5.58 12.68
CA THR A 228 1.58 -4.18 12.84
C THR A 228 1.29 -3.84 14.30
N PRO A 229 1.60 -2.61 14.77
CA PRO A 229 1.26 -2.15 16.12
C PRO A 229 -0.24 -2.26 16.44
N VAL A 230 -0.59 -2.85 17.59
CA VAL A 230 -1.99 -2.94 18.06
C VAL A 230 -2.58 -1.56 18.40
N SER A 231 -1.75 -0.59 18.80
CA SER A 231 -2.18 0.76 19.18
C SER A 231 -2.06 1.82 18.08
N MET A 232 -1.60 1.43 16.88
CA MET A 232 -1.67 2.32 15.74
C MET A 232 -2.70 1.78 14.75
N ASN A 233 -3.89 2.35 14.82
CA ASN A 233 -4.69 2.59 13.63
C ASN A 233 -3.99 3.64 12.71
N ARG A 234 -2.64 3.63 12.64
CA ARG A 234 -1.92 4.23 11.53
C ARG A 234 -2.12 3.27 10.40
N THR A 235 -2.91 3.73 9.43
CA THR A 235 -2.92 3.17 8.10
C THR A 235 -1.47 2.83 7.70
N ASN A 236 -1.14 1.54 7.55
CA ASN A 236 0.16 1.14 7.01
C ASN A 236 0.15 1.52 5.53
N PHE A 237 0.72 2.68 5.21
CA PHE A 237 0.74 3.23 3.86
C PHE A 237 1.59 2.38 2.91
N GLN A 238 2.62 1.68 3.42
CA GLN A 238 3.36 0.69 2.64
C GLN A 238 2.45 -0.48 2.25
N SER A 239 1.71 -1.06 3.21
CA SER A 239 0.75 -2.14 2.90
C SER A 239 -0.38 -1.67 1.98
N LYS A 240 -0.92 -0.46 2.15
CA LYS A 240 -1.92 0.10 1.23
C LYS A 240 -1.36 0.30 -0.18
N CYS A 241 -0.15 0.86 -0.29
CA CYS A 241 0.55 1.01 -1.57
C CYS A 241 0.75 -0.35 -2.24
N TRP A 242 1.26 -1.34 -1.50
CA TRP A 242 1.53 -2.67 -2.03
C TRP A 242 0.24 -3.42 -2.44
N SER A 243 -0.83 -3.29 -1.65
CA SER A 243 -2.14 -3.86 -1.95
C SER A 243 -2.78 -3.22 -3.20
N TRP A 244 -2.61 -1.90 -3.38
CA TRP A 244 -3.04 -1.24 -4.61
C TRP A 244 -2.20 -1.71 -5.80
N TYR A 245 -0.87 -1.68 -5.67
CA TYR A 245 0.05 -2.10 -6.72
C TYR A 245 -0.21 -3.53 -7.23
N SER A 246 -0.51 -4.46 -6.32
CA SER A 246 -0.77 -5.86 -6.65
C SER A 246 -2.11 -6.12 -7.34
N THR A 247 -3.06 -5.19 -7.20
CA THR A 247 -4.38 -5.31 -7.84
C THR A 247 -4.52 -4.44 -9.08
N GLU A 248 -3.60 -3.48 -9.27
CA GLU A 248 -3.63 -2.56 -10.40
C GLU A 248 -3.08 -3.22 -11.69
N PRO A 249 -3.81 -3.18 -12.81
CA PRO A 249 -3.34 -3.71 -14.07
C PRO A 249 -2.15 -2.90 -14.61
N ASP A 250 -1.42 -3.49 -15.55
CA ASP A 250 -0.38 -2.77 -16.29
C ASP A 250 -0.99 -1.52 -16.97
N HIS A 251 -0.28 -0.39 -16.89
CA HIS A 251 -0.75 0.87 -17.47
C HIS A 251 -1.11 0.78 -18.95
N PHE A 252 -0.43 -0.05 -19.74
CA PHE A 252 -0.69 -0.20 -21.17
C PHE A 252 -2.07 -0.79 -21.46
N THR A 253 -2.73 -1.46 -20.51
CA THR A 253 -4.04 -2.07 -20.76
C THR A 253 -5.19 -1.07 -20.74
N TRP A 254 -4.98 0.13 -20.20
CA TRP A 254 -6.03 1.14 -20.03
C TRP A 254 -5.63 2.54 -20.49
N SER A 255 -4.34 2.84 -20.62
CA SER A 255 -3.83 4.15 -21.08
C SER A 255 -3.67 4.26 -22.61
N VAL A 256 -4.17 3.28 -23.36
CA VAL A 256 -4.09 3.25 -24.83
C VAL A 256 -4.75 4.50 -25.43
N ALA A 257 -4.05 5.11 -26.39
CA ALA A 257 -4.53 6.25 -27.17
C ALA A 257 -4.97 7.47 -26.33
N LEU A 258 -4.37 7.65 -25.15
CA LEU A 258 -4.48 8.92 -24.42
C LEU A 258 -3.71 10.01 -25.16
N PRO A 259 -4.26 11.23 -25.28
CA PRO A 259 -3.56 12.31 -25.97
C PRO A 259 -2.28 12.69 -25.21
N PRO A 260 -1.16 12.93 -25.90
CA PRO A 260 0.08 13.40 -25.27
C PRO A 260 -0.08 14.84 -24.78
N CYS A 261 0.59 15.19 -23.69
CA CYS A 261 0.49 16.54 -23.14
C CYS A 261 1.18 17.60 -24.01
N PRO A 262 0.53 18.72 -24.35
CA PRO A 262 1.19 19.86 -24.97
C PRO A 262 2.40 20.36 -24.18
N CYS A 263 3.45 20.84 -24.86
CA CYS A 263 4.63 21.38 -24.16
C CYS A 263 4.33 22.72 -23.49
N LEU A 264 3.44 23.52 -24.08
CA LEU A 264 3.08 24.85 -23.61
C LEU A 264 1.61 24.96 -23.24
N LYS A 265 1.32 25.68 -22.17
CA LYS A 265 -0.04 26.02 -21.72
C LYS A 265 -0.87 26.70 -22.82
N SER A 266 -0.24 27.53 -23.65
CA SER A 266 -0.88 28.20 -24.78
C SER A 266 -1.30 27.25 -25.90
N GLN A 267 -0.58 26.13 -26.07
CA GLN A 267 -0.97 25.05 -26.99
C GLN A 267 -2.19 24.32 -26.43
N ALA A 268 -2.15 23.92 -25.16
CA ALA A 268 -3.29 23.26 -24.51
C ALA A 268 -4.59 24.08 -24.55
N ALA A 269 -4.49 25.41 -24.43
CA ALA A 269 -5.66 26.29 -24.51
C ALA A 269 -6.26 26.40 -25.93
N LYS A 270 -5.47 26.15 -26.98
CA LYS A 270 -5.91 26.17 -28.39
C LYS A 270 -6.35 24.79 -28.87
N ASP A 271 -5.72 23.75 -28.33
CA ASP A 271 -5.98 22.37 -28.68
C ASP A 271 -7.34 21.93 -28.13
N ARG A 272 -8.27 21.63 -29.05
CA ARG A 272 -9.65 21.26 -28.71
C ARG A 272 -9.78 19.87 -28.10
N THR A 273 -8.70 19.11 -28.03
CA THR A 273 -8.65 17.84 -27.29
C THR A 273 -8.50 18.05 -25.79
N PHE A 274 -8.17 19.28 -25.35
CA PHE A 274 -8.01 19.64 -23.95
C PHE A 274 -9.01 20.72 -23.52
N ILE A 275 -9.39 20.68 -22.26
CA ILE A 275 -10.19 21.69 -21.57
C ILE A 275 -9.52 22.06 -20.25
N SER A 276 -9.88 23.21 -19.69
CA SER A 276 -9.54 23.52 -18.30
C SER A 276 -10.08 22.43 -17.37
N GLU A 277 -9.34 22.14 -16.30
CA GLU A 277 -9.72 21.14 -15.31
C GLU A 277 -11.18 21.31 -14.85
N THR A 278 -11.91 20.20 -14.87
CA THR A 278 -13.30 20.14 -14.40
C THR A 278 -13.35 19.24 -13.17
N VAL A 279 -13.90 19.77 -12.07
CA VAL A 279 -14.12 19.00 -10.83
C VAL A 279 -15.54 19.22 -10.30
N PRO A 280 -16.20 18.18 -9.77
CA PRO A 280 -17.51 18.30 -9.13
C PRO A 280 -17.44 19.21 -7.91
N SER A 281 -18.39 20.14 -7.79
CA SER A 281 -18.41 21.16 -6.73
C SER A 281 -18.48 20.57 -5.32
N SER A 282 -19.12 19.42 -5.12
CA SER A 282 -19.23 18.76 -3.81
C SER A 282 -17.92 18.13 -3.30
N SER A 283 -16.95 17.86 -4.16
CA SER A 283 -15.67 17.24 -3.81
C SER A 283 -14.45 18.02 -4.34
N ALA A 284 -14.67 19.26 -4.81
CA ALA A 284 -13.66 20.06 -5.47
C ALA A 284 -12.44 20.32 -4.58
N ASP A 285 -12.64 20.68 -3.30
CA ASP A 285 -11.55 20.99 -2.38
C ASP A 285 -10.67 19.78 -2.09
N LEU A 286 -11.30 18.61 -1.88
CA LEU A 286 -10.59 17.36 -1.63
C LEU A 286 -9.78 16.93 -2.86
N ILE A 287 -10.38 16.94 -4.05
CA ILE A 287 -9.72 16.55 -5.30
C ILE A 287 -8.55 17.50 -5.60
N LYS A 288 -8.76 18.82 -5.47
CA LYS A 288 -7.70 19.81 -5.68
C LYS A 288 -6.56 19.63 -4.69
N SER A 289 -6.86 19.38 -3.42
CA SER A 289 -5.86 19.11 -2.39
C SER A 289 -5.02 17.87 -2.73
N LEU A 290 -5.67 16.75 -3.10
CA LEU A 290 -4.99 15.51 -3.46
C LEU A 290 -4.17 15.63 -4.76
N ARG A 291 -4.70 16.29 -5.79
CA ARG A 291 -3.96 16.56 -7.04
C ARG A 291 -2.78 17.49 -6.80
N GLY A 292 -2.92 18.48 -5.92
CA GLY A 292 -1.84 19.38 -5.52
C GLY A 292 -0.66 18.67 -4.83
N GLN A 293 -0.91 17.53 -4.17
CA GLN A 293 0.17 16.67 -3.65
C GLN A 293 0.99 16.03 -4.79
N GLN A 294 0.35 15.72 -5.92
CA GLN A 294 1.04 15.18 -7.10
C GLN A 294 1.87 16.25 -7.80
N CYS A 295 1.22 17.37 -8.13
CA CYS A 295 1.86 18.51 -8.77
C CYS A 295 0.95 19.72 -8.65
N ASN A 296 1.55 20.90 -8.41
CA ASN A 296 0.82 22.15 -8.31
C ASN A 296 1.08 23.00 -9.56
N GLY A 297 0.03 23.57 -10.15
CA GLY A 297 0.14 24.32 -11.40
C GLY A 297 -1.21 24.57 -12.07
N THR A 298 -1.18 25.16 -13.26
CA THR A 298 -2.41 25.25 -14.08
C THR A 298 -2.65 23.92 -14.77
N THR A 299 -3.83 23.33 -14.59
CA THR A 299 -4.15 22.00 -15.14
C THR A 299 -5.11 22.08 -16.31
N PHE A 300 -4.74 21.43 -17.41
CA PHE A 300 -5.65 21.06 -18.50
C PHE A 300 -5.88 19.56 -18.49
N GLN A 301 -7.05 19.12 -18.97
CA GLN A 301 -7.39 17.70 -19.06
C GLN A 301 -8.02 17.36 -20.40
N SER A 302 -7.92 16.10 -20.83
CA SER A 302 -8.54 15.64 -22.07
C SER A 302 -10.06 15.86 -22.03
N THR A 303 -10.64 16.34 -23.12
CA THR A 303 -12.08 16.64 -23.21
C THR A 303 -12.94 15.39 -23.06
N LEU A 304 -12.47 14.27 -23.62
CA LEU A 304 -13.17 13.00 -23.62
C LEU A 304 -12.28 11.91 -23.03
N PRO A 305 -12.86 10.89 -22.37
CA PRO A 305 -12.12 9.70 -22.02
C PRO A 305 -11.82 8.84 -23.25
N ASN A 306 -10.88 7.91 -23.10
CA ASN A 306 -10.70 6.83 -24.06
C ASN A 306 -11.75 5.71 -23.85
N GLN A 307 -11.63 4.62 -24.63
CA GLN A 307 -12.54 3.46 -24.55
C GLN A 307 -12.58 2.76 -23.18
N TYR A 308 -11.59 3.00 -22.31
CA TYR A 308 -11.50 2.43 -20.97
C TYR A 308 -11.94 3.40 -19.87
N LEU A 309 -12.55 4.53 -20.24
CA LEU A 309 -12.92 5.62 -19.34
C LEU A 309 -11.72 6.30 -18.65
N ALA A 310 -10.53 6.18 -19.23
CA ALA A 310 -9.32 6.83 -18.76
C ALA A 310 -9.08 8.15 -19.50
N GLY A 311 -8.27 9.04 -18.91
CA GLY A 311 -7.99 10.37 -19.46
C GLY A 311 -6.64 10.92 -19.05
N ARG A 312 -6.26 12.03 -19.67
CA ARG A 312 -4.98 12.72 -19.47
C ARG A 312 -5.20 14.05 -18.74
N ARG A 313 -4.35 14.35 -17.76
CA ARG A 313 -4.16 15.67 -17.17
C ARG A 313 -2.76 16.18 -17.44
N CYS A 314 -2.60 17.46 -17.74
CA CYS A 314 -1.34 18.11 -18.03
C CYS A 314 -1.20 19.33 -17.12
N VAL A 315 -0.15 19.37 -16.31
CA VAL A 315 0.07 20.42 -15.31
C VAL A 315 1.22 21.31 -15.76
N TYR A 316 0.96 22.61 -15.81
CA TYR A 316 1.90 23.63 -16.28
C TYR A 316 2.32 24.56 -15.14
N ASP A 317 3.57 25.02 -15.19
CA ASP A 317 4.10 26.01 -14.26
C ASP A 317 3.56 27.43 -14.53
N ALA A 318 4.08 28.41 -13.79
CA ALA A 318 3.69 29.81 -13.91
C ALA A 318 4.11 30.44 -15.25
N ASP A 319 5.22 29.98 -15.84
CA ASP A 319 5.76 30.45 -17.12
C ASP A 319 5.07 29.76 -18.32
N GLY A 320 4.31 28.70 -18.06
CA GLY A 320 3.49 27.99 -19.02
C GLY A 320 4.17 26.77 -19.64
N TYR A 321 5.26 26.26 -19.06
CA TYR A 321 5.91 25.01 -19.46
C TYR A 321 5.26 23.81 -18.78
N LEU A 322 5.19 22.68 -19.49
CA LEU A 322 4.70 21.42 -18.94
C LEU A 322 5.63 20.94 -17.82
N ILE A 323 5.06 20.72 -16.63
CA ILE A 323 5.78 20.08 -15.52
C ILE A 323 5.71 18.57 -15.68
N ASN A 324 4.49 18.01 -15.73
CA ASN A 324 4.23 16.59 -15.92
C ASN A 324 2.81 16.33 -16.46
N GLY A 325 2.67 15.26 -17.22
CA GLY A 325 1.40 14.66 -17.59
C GLY A 325 1.02 13.50 -16.68
N PHE A 326 -0.24 13.42 -16.25
CA PHE A 326 -0.78 12.38 -15.38
C PHE A 326 -1.91 11.65 -16.11
N SER A 327 -1.90 10.32 -16.07
CA SER A 327 -3.01 9.50 -16.58
C SER A 327 -3.91 9.06 -15.44
N ASP A 328 -5.19 9.38 -15.52
CA ASP A 328 -6.20 8.92 -14.58
C ASP A 328 -6.99 7.78 -15.22
N ARG A 329 -7.10 6.63 -14.56
CA ARG A 329 -7.86 5.48 -15.06
C ARG A 329 -9.36 5.66 -14.84
N PHE A 330 -9.72 6.24 -13.70
CA PHE A 330 -11.08 6.62 -13.34
C PHE A 330 -11.23 8.12 -13.60
N PHE A 331 -11.31 8.48 -14.87
CA PHE A 331 -11.22 9.87 -15.31
C PHE A 331 -12.49 10.67 -15.05
N VAL A 332 -12.33 11.90 -14.56
CA VAL A 332 -13.42 12.84 -14.30
C VAL A 332 -13.44 13.90 -15.39
N TYR A 333 -14.29 13.71 -16.40
CA TYR A 333 -14.43 14.62 -17.55
C TYR A 333 -15.70 15.49 -17.53
N ASP A 334 -16.64 15.19 -16.65
CA ASP A 334 -17.89 15.96 -16.46
C ASP A 334 -18.26 15.98 -14.97
N SER A 335 -18.92 17.06 -14.53
CA SER A 335 -19.28 17.28 -13.12
C SER A 335 -20.34 16.32 -12.58
N ASN A 336 -21.09 15.63 -13.44
CA ASN A 336 -22.22 14.76 -13.09
C ASN A 336 -21.89 13.26 -13.19
N ILE A 337 -20.61 12.90 -13.33
CA ILE A 337 -20.19 11.50 -13.51
C ILE A 337 -20.30 10.70 -12.20
N ASN A 338 -20.92 9.53 -12.31
CA ASN A 338 -20.84 8.48 -11.30
C ASN A 338 -19.46 7.82 -11.38
N GLY A 339 -18.64 7.92 -10.33
CA GLY A 339 -17.27 7.38 -10.34
C GLY A 339 -16.23 8.19 -9.55
N ILE A 340 -16.62 9.33 -8.98
CA ILE A 340 -15.74 10.20 -8.17
C ILE A 340 -15.06 9.43 -7.02
N LYS A 341 -15.79 8.51 -6.39
CA LYS A 341 -15.25 7.68 -5.31
C LYS A 341 -14.09 6.80 -5.80
N ASP A 342 -14.25 6.15 -6.94
CA ASP A 342 -13.19 5.34 -7.52
C ASP A 342 -11.99 6.20 -7.96
N HIS A 343 -12.23 7.40 -8.51
CA HIS A 343 -11.16 8.35 -8.81
C HIS A 343 -10.33 8.70 -7.57
N ILE A 344 -10.99 9.04 -6.45
CA ILE A 344 -10.30 9.35 -5.20
C ILE A 344 -9.58 8.10 -4.67
N ASP A 345 -10.28 6.98 -4.54
CA ASP A 345 -9.79 5.79 -3.85
C ASP A 345 -8.69 5.06 -4.65
N LYS A 346 -8.71 5.13 -5.99
CA LYS A 346 -7.86 4.31 -6.88
C LYS A 346 -6.88 5.09 -7.77
N ASP A 347 -7.06 6.40 -7.98
CA ASP A 347 -6.08 7.23 -8.71
C ASP A 347 -5.35 8.23 -7.80
N LEU A 348 -6.05 8.88 -6.87
CA LEU A 348 -5.49 9.97 -6.05
C LEU A 348 -4.84 9.50 -4.75
N LEU A 349 -5.57 8.75 -3.91
CA LEU A 349 -5.05 8.27 -2.62
C LEU A 349 -3.81 7.36 -2.75
N PRO A 350 -3.66 6.50 -3.78
CA PRO A 350 -2.46 5.69 -3.94
C PRO A 350 -1.18 6.51 -4.09
N TYR A 351 -1.22 7.70 -4.70
CA TYR A 351 -0.07 8.59 -4.74
C TYR A 351 0.33 9.04 -3.33
N GLN A 352 -0.65 9.42 -2.51
CA GLN A 352 -0.40 9.78 -1.11
C GLN A 352 0.21 8.61 -0.33
N TRP A 353 -0.32 7.39 -0.51
CA TRP A 353 0.20 6.20 0.18
C TRP A 353 1.61 5.81 -0.28
N CYS A 354 1.87 5.83 -1.58
CA CYS A 354 3.12 5.35 -2.19
C CYS A 354 4.25 6.39 -2.22
N CYS A 355 3.93 7.67 -2.45
CA CYS A 355 4.93 8.72 -2.72
C CYS A 355 5.07 9.74 -1.57
N ILE A 356 4.00 10.00 -0.81
CA ILE A 356 4.04 10.98 0.30
C ILE A 356 4.29 10.29 1.64
N ASN A 357 3.59 9.18 1.91
CA ASN A 357 3.60 8.51 3.21
C ASN A 357 4.43 7.21 3.24
N SER A 358 5.09 6.86 2.15
CA SER A 358 6.04 5.75 2.09
C SER A 358 7.14 6.00 1.06
N PRO A 359 8.27 5.26 1.10
CA PRO A 359 9.35 5.37 0.12
C PRO A 359 9.10 4.54 -1.16
N LEU A 360 7.87 4.07 -1.40
CA LEU A 360 7.53 3.12 -2.47
C LEU A 360 7.04 3.81 -3.76
N CYS A 361 7.43 5.06 -4.01
CA CYS A 361 6.92 5.83 -5.14
C CYS A 361 7.23 5.18 -6.50
N HIS A 362 8.32 4.41 -6.59
CA HIS A 362 8.65 3.64 -7.79
C HIS A 362 7.54 2.66 -8.20
N LEU A 363 6.84 2.03 -7.24
CA LEU A 363 5.69 1.14 -7.52
C LEU A 363 4.49 1.91 -8.09
N TYR A 364 4.27 3.14 -7.61
CA TYR A 364 3.25 4.02 -8.18
C TYR A 364 3.58 4.39 -9.62
N ASN A 365 4.81 4.81 -9.87
CA ASN A 365 5.25 5.25 -11.19
C ASN A 365 5.24 4.11 -12.23
N GLU A 366 5.36 2.85 -11.81
CA GLU A 366 5.20 1.70 -12.72
C GLU A 366 3.75 1.54 -13.21
N LYS A 367 2.77 1.81 -12.35
CA LYS A 367 1.33 1.67 -12.68
C LYS A 367 0.68 2.97 -13.17
N ARG A 368 1.31 4.12 -12.91
CA ARG A 368 0.87 5.48 -13.23
C ARG A 368 2.08 6.33 -13.64
N PRO A 369 2.76 6.00 -14.76
CA PRO A 369 3.91 6.78 -15.19
C PRO A 369 3.50 8.19 -15.60
N PHE A 370 4.40 9.14 -15.35
CA PHE A 370 4.25 10.49 -15.86
C PHE A 370 4.49 10.51 -17.36
N ASP A 371 3.76 11.39 -18.03
CA ASP A 371 3.92 11.67 -19.44
C ASP A 371 4.62 12.99 -19.65
N THR A 372 5.30 13.09 -20.78
CA THR A 372 6.04 14.27 -21.19
C THR A 372 5.45 14.82 -22.46
N CYS A 373 5.92 15.96 -22.95
CA CYS A 373 5.47 16.49 -24.23
C CYS A 373 6.23 15.95 -25.44
N ALA A 374 7.09 14.94 -25.27
CA ALA A 374 7.95 14.42 -26.33
C ALA A 374 7.15 13.89 -27.54
N GLU A 375 5.97 13.32 -27.30
CA GLU A 375 5.08 12.79 -28.34
C GLU A 375 4.02 13.81 -28.80
N TYR A 376 4.03 15.02 -28.25
CA TYR A 376 3.03 16.02 -28.63
C TYR A 376 3.34 16.64 -29.99
N SER A 377 2.38 16.51 -30.89
CA SER A 377 2.31 17.28 -32.12
C SER A 377 1.06 18.15 -32.10
N SER A 378 1.22 19.46 -32.32
CA SER A 378 0.08 20.37 -32.44
C SER A 378 -0.87 19.86 -33.53
N PRO A 379 -2.17 19.68 -33.24
CA PRO A 379 -3.11 19.25 -34.26
C PRO A 379 -3.20 20.31 -35.37
N GLY A 380 -3.21 19.83 -36.61
CA GLY A 380 -3.50 20.65 -37.78
C GLY A 380 -4.93 21.17 -37.72
N LEU A 381 -5.16 22.43 -38.07
CA LEU A 381 -6.50 23.00 -38.18
C LEU A 381 -6.91 23.04 -39.64
N GLY A 382 -7.89 22.21 -40.01
CA GLY A 382 -8.58 22.31 -41.29
C GLY A 382 -9.75 23.30 -41.17
N GLN A 383 -9.86 24.23 -42.10
CA GLN A 383 -10.94 25.24 -42.10
C GLN A 383 -11.58 25.34 -43.47
N ILE A 384 -12.91 25.48 -43.51
CA ILE A 384 -13.65 25.96 -44.67
C ILE A 384 -14.26 27.31 -44.29
N TYR A 385 -14.02 28.34 -45.09
CA TYR A 385 -14.52 29.68 -44.84
C TYR A 385 -14.99 30.37 -46.12
N GLY A 386 -15.94 31.31 -45.96
CA GLY A 386 -16.51 32.07 -47.07
C GLY A 386 -17.09 31.19 -48.19
N ALA A 387 -16.80 31.57 -49.44
CA ALA A 387 -17.27 30.89 -50.65
C ALA A 387 -16.39 29.68 -51.03
N MET A 388 -16.26 28.72 -50.12
CA MET A 388 -15.46 27.49 -50.29
C MET A 388 -13.95 27.73 -50.48
N HIS A 389 -13.39 28.61 -49.65
CA HIS A 389 -11.95 28.61 -49.38
C HIS A 389 -11.66 27.55 -48.33
N LEU A 390 -10.65 26.72 -48.58
CA LEU A 390 -10.24 25.62 -47.72
C LEU A 390 -8.81 25.86 -47.29
N SER A 391 -8.53 25.69 -46.00
CA SER A 391 -7.18 25.47 -45.49
C SER A 391 -7.14 24.03 -45.00
N THR A 392 -6.22 23.22 -45.53
CA THR A 392 -6.07 21.80 -45.16
C THR A 392 -5.35 21.65 -43.82
N PHE A 393 -5.37 20.45 -43.24
CA PHE A 393 -4.75 20.19 -41.93
C PHE A 393 -3.22 20.41 -41.91
N ASP A 394 -2.56 20.32 -43.06
CA ASP A 394 -1.15 20.63 -43.28
C ASP A 394 -0.91 22.11 -43.66
N GLY A 395 -1.94 22.95 -43.61
CA GLY A 395 -1.84 24.41 -43.79
C GLY A 395 -1.79 24.88 -45.25
N LEU A 396 -2.22 24.05 -46.21
CA LEU A 396 -2.29 24.45 -47.62
C LEU A 396 -3.65 25.05 -47.93
N ASP A 397 -3.64 26.20 -48.61
CA ASP A 397 -4.85 26.91 -48.98
C ASP A 397 -5.30 26.57 -50.40
N TYR A 398 -6.59 26.26 -50.55
CA TYR A 398 -7.25 25.96 -51.81
C TYR A 398 -8.55 26.75 -51.95
N THR A 399 -8.97 26.96 -53.20
CA THR A 399 -10.30 27.47 -53.51
C THR A 399 -11.01 26.46 -54.38
N PHE A 400 -12.18 25.98 -53.94
CA PHE A 400 -12.93 24.95 -54.65
C PHE A 400 -14.38 25.37 -54.87
N LYS A 401 -14.74 25.72 -56.10
CA LYS A 401 -16.10 26.19 -56.46
C LYS A 401 -16.94 25.12 -57.16
N GLY A 402 -16.72 23.85 -56.82
CA GLY A 402 -17.52 22.74 -57.34
C GLY A 402 -18.94 22.76 -56.79
N LEU A 403 -19.92 22.32 -57.59
CA LEU A 403 -21.31 22.10 -57.18
C LEU A 403 -21.53 20.61 -56.94
N GLY A 404 -22.30 20.27 -55.90
CA GLY A 404 -22.60 18.87 -55.58
C GLY A 404 -22.18 18.47 -54.17
N GLU A 405 -22.02 17.16 -53.96
CA GLU A 405 -21.77 16.55 -52.66
C GLU A 405 -20.34 16.01 -52.59
N TYR A 406 -19.62 16.40 -51.54
CA TYR A 406 -18.20 16.12 -51.38
C TYR A 406 -17.92 15.54 -49.98
N VAL A 407 -16.97 14.62 -49.90
CA VAL A 407 -16.40 14.17 -48.62
C VAL A 407 -15.35 15.19 -48.20
N ILE A 408 -15.58 15.88 -47.08
CA ILE A 408 -14.67 16.89 -46.54
C ILE A 408 -13.59 16.22 -45.69
N VAL A 409 -13.99 15.32 -44.78
CA VAL A 409 -13.08 14.56 -43.92
C VAL A 409 -13.51 13.11 -43.89
N ARG A 410 -12.57 12.18 -44.03
CA ARG A 410 -12.78 10.76 -43.75
C ARG A 410 -11.66 10.29 -42.83
N LEU A 411 -12.04 9.76 -41.67
CA LEU A 411 -11.11 9.13 -40.75
C LEU A 411 -11.27 7.62 -40.86
N SER A 412 -10.15 6.92 -40.98
CA SER A 412 -10.11 5.45 -41.01
C SER A 412 -9.29 4.94 -39.83
N SER A 413 -9.64 3.77 -39.30
CA SER A 413 -8.83 3.06 -38.31
C SER A 413 -7.50 2.62 -38.92
N ALA A 414 -6.56 2.19 -38.09
CA ALA A 414 -5.28 1.62 -38.54
C ALA A 414 -5.45 0.44 -39.51
N ASN A 415 -6.59 -0.27 -39.43
CA ASN A 415 -6.91 -1.41 -40.30
C ASN A 415 -7.73 -1.00 -41.54
N GLY A 416 -7.84 0.30 -41.83
CA GLY A 416 -8.53 0.83 -43.02
C GLY A 416 -10.06 0.89 -42.92
N VAL A 417 -10.64 0.68 -41.74
CA VAL A 417 -12.10 0.73 -41.54
C VAL A 417 -12.53 2.19 -41.35
N ASN A 418 -13.52 2.66 -42.11
CA ASN A 418 -14.07 4.01 -41.97
C ASN A 418 -14.74 4.21 -40.61
N ILE A 419 -14.20 5.11 -39.78
CA ILE A 419 -14.71 5.41 -38.43
C ILE A 419 -15.55 6.69 -38.40
N PHE A 420 -15.23 7.67 -39.25
CA PHE A 420 -15.93 8.94 -39.33
C PHE A 420 -15.90 9.50 -40.75
N THR A 421 -17.02 10.08 -41.20
CA THR A 421 -17.09 10.80 -42.46
C THR A 421 -17.88 12.09 -42.28
N LEU A 422 -17.29 13.21 -42.68
CA LEU A 422 -17.96 14.50 -42.84
C LEU A 422 -18.16 14.76 -44.33
N GLN A 423 -19.40 14.99 -44.73
CA GLN A 423 -19.78 15.34 -46.09
C GLN A 423 -20.39 16.74 -46.12
N GLY A 424 -20.18 17.45 -47.22
CA GLY A 424 -20.76 18.75 -47.48
C GLY A 424 -21.40 18.82 -48.84
N ARG A 425 -22.58 19.45 -48.92
CA ARG A 425 -23.26 19.76 -50.16
C ARG A 425 -23.13 21.24 -50.47
N THR A 426 -22.74 21.54 -51.69
CA THR A 426 -22.55 22.90 -52.21
C THR A 426 -23.56 23.20 -53.30
N GLU A 427 -24.13 24.40 -53.25
CA GLU A 427 -25.13 24.88 -54.21
C GLU A 427 -24.86 26.34 -54.59
N LYS A 428 -25.42 26.79 -55.71
CA LYS A 428 -25.41 28.22 -56.05
C LYS A 428 -26.33 28.98 -55.10
N LEU A 429 -25.84 30.12 -54.62
CA LEU A 429 -26.67 31.07 -53.89
C LEU A 429 -27.76 31.65 -54.80
N PRO A 430 -28.92 32.05 -54.26
CA PRO A 430 -29.97 32.68 -55.05
C PRO A 430 -29.46 33.96 -55.74
N PRO A 431 -30.00 34.30 -56.93
CA PRO A 431 -29.58 35.49 -57.70
C PRO A 431 -29.69 36.82 -56.93
N ASN A 432 -30.58 36.88 -55.94
CA ASN A 432 -30.83 38.07 -55.11
C ASN A 432 -29.93 38.17 -53.86
N SER A 433 -28.92 37.32 -53.73
CA SER A 433 -27.94 37.46 -52.63
C SER A 433 -26.98 38.61 -52.92
N ALA A 434 -26.56 39.34 -51.88
CA ALA A 434 -25.60 40.45 -51.98
C ALA A 434 -24.20 40.04 -52.52
N TYR A 435 -23.99 38.75 -52.80
CA TYR A 435 -22.71 38.13 -53.13
C TYR A 435 -22.63 37.54 -54.56
N GLY A 436 -23.62 37.84 -55.41
CA GLY A 436 -23.65 37.42 -56.82
C GLY A 436 -23.79 35.90 -57.06
N ASN A 437 -23.47 35.43 -58.28
CA ASN A 437 -23.49 34.01 -58.67
C ASN A 437 -22.34 33.22 -58.00
N THR A 438 -22.47 32.99 -56.70
CA THR A 438 -21.46 32.33 -55.87
C THR A 438 -21.93 30.94 -55.42
N THR A 439 -20.99 30.00 -55.30
CA THR A 439 -21.25 28.68 -54.72
C THR A 439 -21.00 28.72 -53.23
N ALA A 440 -21.92 28.18 -52.44
CA ALA A 440 -21.82 28.12 -50.99
C ALA A 440 -22.13 26.72 -50.46
N LEU A 441 -21.56 26.40 -49.30
CA LEU A 441 -21.89 25.21 -48.54
C LEU A 441 -23.32 25.35 -48.00
N LYS A 442 -24.20 24.44 -48.39
CA LYS A 442 -25.64 24.46 -48.09
C LYS A 442 -25.99 23.52 -46.94
N ARG A 443 -25.37 22.34 -46.90
CA ARG A 443 -25.66 21.29 -45.92
C ARG A 443 -24.39 20.56 -45.53
N LEU A 444 -24.36 20.09 -44.29
CA LEU A 444 -23.34 19.19 -43.76
C LEU A 444 -24.03 17.93 -43.23
N ALA A 445 -23.36 16.79 -43.40
CA ALA A 445 -23.77 15.53 -42.82
C ALA A 445 -22.54 14.84 -42.23
N ALA A 446 -22.67 14.33 -41.01
CA ALA A 446 -21.60 13.59 -40.33
C ALA A 446 -22.08 12.17 -40.02
N PHE A 447 -21.21 11.20 -40.26
CA PHE A 447 -21.41 9.80 -39.94
C PHE A 447 -20.31 9.33 -39.00
N TYR A 448 -20.69 8.66 -37.90
CA TYR A 448 -19.80 8.00 -36.96
C TYR A 448 -20.31 6.58 -36.69
N GLN A 449 -19.44 5.56 -36.73
CA GLN A 449 -19.86 4.17 -36.51
C GLN A 449 -20.55 4.02 -35.14
N GLY A 450 -21.85 3.69 -35.16
CA GLY A 450 -22.68 3.47 -33.96
C GLY A 450 -23.82 4.46 -33.75
N THR A 451 -23.85 5.62 -34.43
CA THR A 451 -25.01 6.53 -34.39
C THR A 451 -25.02 7.46 -35.60
N LEU A 452 -26.07 7.40 -36.43
CA LEU A 452 -26.35 8.42 -37.44
C LEU A 452 -26.94 9.64 -36.74
N LYS A 453 -26.14 10.70 -36.54
CA LYS A 453 -26.66 12.03 -36.21
C LYS A 453 -26.57 12.90 -37.45
N VAL A 454 -27.70 13.04 -38.14
CA VAL A 454 -27.85 14.06 -39.17
C VAL A 454 -28.04 15.39 -38.45
N CYS A 455 -26.96 16.16 -38.31
CA CYS A 455 -27.07 17.56 -37.91
C CYS A 455 -27.38 18.39 -39.15
N GLU A 456 -28.67 18.66 -39.41
CA GLU A 456 -29.04 19.74 -40.33
C GLU A 456 -28.71 21.07 -39.65
N MET A 457 -27.48 21.55 -39.83
CA MET A 457 -27.18 22.96 -39.62
C MET A 457 -27.68 23.72 -40.84
N GLY A 458 -28.90 24.25 -40.73
CA GLY A 458 -29.37 25.31 -41.62
C GLY A 458 -28.54 26.56 -41.34
N ILE A 459 -27.74 26.97 -42.33
CA ILE A 459 -27.04 28.26 -42.33
C ILE A 459 -27.99 29.33 -42.87
#